data_AF-A0A4S2RI56-F1
#
_entry.id   AF-A0A4S2RI56-F1
#
_cell.length_a   1.000
_cell.length_b   1.000
_cell.length_c   1.000
_cell.angle_alpha   90.00
_cell.angle_beta   90.00
_cell.angle_gamma   90.00
#
_symmetry.space_group_name_H-M   'P 1'
#
loop_
_entity.id
_entity.type
_entity.pdbx_description
1 polymer ?
#
loop_
_entity_poly.entity_id
_entity_poly.type
_entity_poly.pdbx_seq_one_letter_code
_entity_poly.pdbx_strand_id
1 'polypeptide(L)'
;MNALAAAAATDLDNTIDDLAGLDWIPGIDHILTGLRTTQDAITRGDLTPDTTQTLLAVLAGSAGVDLITAIGQLITHATNPHTNPALHTLTRAQRKETQHQGELALFDLTDPRIHQHASAASAAISHH
;
A
#
# COMPACT_ATOMS: atom_id res chain seq x y z
N MET A 1 -37.64 -8.43 8.46
CA MET A 1 -37.20 -8.90 7.13
C MET A 1 -36.20 -7.90 6.60
N ASN A 2 -35.04 -8.41 6.20
CA ASN A 2 -33.79 -7.72 5.94
C ASN A 2 -33.90 -6.64 4.86
N ALA A 3 -33.58 -5.40 5.23
CA ALA A 3 -32.79 -4.55 4.36
C ALA A 3 -31.35 -4.72 4.84
N LEU A 4 -30.66 -5.74 4.30
CA LEU A 4 -29.21 -5.68 4.21
C LEU A 4 -28.93 -4.33 3.57
N ALA A 5 -28.39 -3.39 4.35
CA ALA A 5 -27.72 -2.25 3.77
C ALA A 5 -26.68 -2.86 2.83
N ALA A 6 -26.97 -2.82 1.52
CA ALA A 6 -25.94 -3.02 0.52
C ALA A 6 -24.88 -2.00 0.90
N ALA A 7 -23.78 -2.47 1.50
CA ALA A 7 -22.63 -1.64 1.76
C ALA A 7 -22.27 -1.05 0.39
N ALA A 8 -22.45 0.26 0.24
CA ALA A 8 -22.01 0.92 -0.97
C ALA A 8 -20.53 0.61 -1.10
N ALA A 9 -20.13 0.07 -2.26
CA ALA A 9 -18.73 -0.20 -2.55
C ALA A 9 -17.93 1.07 -2.25
N THR A 10 -16.94 0.93 -1.39
CA THR A 10 -16.04 2.01 -1.02
C THR A 10 -15.07 2.29 -2.18
N ASP A 11 -14.41 3.44 -2.17
CA ASP A 11 -13.34 3.73 -3.14
C ASP A 11 -12.23 2.67 -3.08
N LEU A 12 -12.00 2.07 -1.90
CA LEU A 12 -11.08 0.95 -1.71
C LEU A 12 -11.59 -0.32 -2.42
N ASP A 13 -12.87 -0.66 -2.30
CA ASP A 13 -13.46 -1.82 -2.98
C ASP A 13 -13.28 -1.72 -4.50
N ASN A 14 -13.61 -0.56 -5.06
CA ASN A 14 -13.45 -0.30 -6.50
C ASN A 14 -11.97 -0.43 -6.92
N THR A 15 -11.05 0.12 -6.12
CA THR A 15 -9.61 0.03 -6.40
C THR A 15 -9.12 -1.42 -6.37
N ILE A 16 -9.56 -2.22 -5.40
CA ILE A 16 -9.16 -3.63 -5.29
C ILE A 16 -9.75 -4.45 -6.45
N ASP A 17 -10.99 -4.19 -6.84
CA ASP A 17 -11.65 -4.89 -7.95
C ASP A 17 -10.99 -4.56 -9.30
N ASP A 18 -10.58 -3.31 -9.52
CA ASP A 18 -9.80 -2.91 -10.71
C ASP A 18 -8.45 -3.65 -10.75
N LEU A 19 -7.83 -3.90 -9.60
CA LEU A 19 -6.56 -4.63 -9.50
C LEU A 19 -6.72 -6.15 -9.57
N ALA A 20 -7.93 -6.70 -9.35
CA ALA A 20 -8.16 -8.14 -9.31
C ALA A 20 -7.84 -8.84 -10.65
N GLY A 21 -7.86 -8.12 -11.77
CA GLY A 21 -7.42 -8.62 -13.09
C GLY A 21 -5.91 -8.84 -13.24
N LEU A 22 -5.13 -8.55 -12.20
CA LEU A 22 -3.66 -8.66 -12.17
C LEU A 22 -3.16 -9.79 -11.25
N ASP A 23 -4.05 -10.69 -10.82
CA ASP A 23 -3.76 -11.84 -9.96
C ASP A 23 -2.70 -12.81 -10.53
N TRP A 24 -2.51 -12.81 -11.84
CA TRP A 24 -1.43 -13.55 -12.51
C TRP A 24 -0.01 -13.03 -12.17
N ILE A 25 0.14 -11.84 -11.60
CA ILE A 25 1.42 -11.32 -11.11
C ILE A 25 1.71 -11.91 -9.73
N PRO A 26 2.85 -12.64 -9.56
CA PRO A 26 3.17 -13.27 -8.28
C PRO A 26 3.14 -12.29 -7.10
N GLY A 27 2.36 -12.63 -6.07
CA GLY A 27 2.24 -11.84 -4.84
C GLY A 27 1.14 -10.78 -4.83
N ILE A 28 0.60 -10.37 -5.99
CA ILE A 28 -0.48 -9.37 -6.04
C ILE A 28 -1.76 -9.89 -5.37
N ASP A 29 -2.18 -11.13 -5.65
CA ASP A 29 -3.36 -11.72 -5.02
C ASP A 29 -3.29 -11.71 -3.48
N HIS A 30 -2.12 -12.02 -2.91
CA HIS A 30 -1.92 -11.97 -1.46
C HIS A 30 -2.03 -10.54 -0.89
N ILE A 31 -1.51 -9.54 -1.60
CA ILE A 31 -1.63 -8.13 -1.19
C ILE A 31 -3.10 -7.71 -1.22
N LEU A 32 -3.82 -8.00 -2.30
CA LEU A 32 -5.24 -7.66 -2.44
C LEU A 32 -6.10 -8.37 -1.38
N THR A 33 -5.83 -9.65 -1.13
CA THR A 33 -6.48 -10.42 -0.07
C THR A 33 -6.21 -9.82 1.31
N GLY A 34 -4.98 -9.39 1.57
CA GLY A 34 -4.61 -8.69 2.81
C GLY A 34 -5.40 -7.39 3.00
N LEU A 35 -5.48 -6.55 1.96
CA LEU A 35 -6.24 -5.30 1.99
C LEU A 35 -7.72 -5.54 2.28
N ARG A 36 -8.36 -6.49 1.55
CA ARG A 36 -9.76 -6.88 1.81
C ARG A 36 -9.95 -7.36 3.24
N THR A 37 -9.06 -8.23 3.72
CA THR A 37 -9.13 -8.78 5.09
C THR A 37 -9.05 -7.67 6.14
N THR A 38 -8.17 -6.68 5.96
CA THR A 38 -8.05 -5.53 6.88
C THR A 38 -9.30 -4.65 6.83
N GLN A 39 -9.81 -4.32 5.64
CA GLN A 39 -11.04 -3.53 5.47
C GLN A 39 -12.25 -4.22 6.11
N ASP A 40 -12.37 -5.53 5.91
CA ASP A 40 -13.40 -6.37 6.50
C ASP A 40 -13.36 -6.33 8.04
N ALA A 41 -12.16 -6.45 8.62
CA ALA A 41 -11.98 -6.37 10.07
C ALA A 41 -12.37 -4.99 10.62
N ILE A 42 -12.05 -3.91 9.89
CA ILE A 42 -12.50 -2.55 10.24
C ILE A 42 -14.03 -2.47 10.19
N THR A 43 -14.64 -2.93 9.08
CA THR A 43 -16.08 -2.79 8.82
C THR A 43 -16.92 -3.59 9.80
N ARG A 44 -16.45 -4.79 10.20
CA ARG A 44 -17.11 -5.63 11.20
C ARG A 44 -16.91 -5.16 12.63
N GLY A 45 -16.01 -4.19 12.87
CA GLY A 45 -15.66 -3.74 14.21
C GLY A 45 -14.79 -4.75 14.98
N ASP A 46 -14.01 -5.56 14.27
CA ASP A 46 -13.14 -6.60 14.86
C ASP A 46 -11.87 -5.98 15.49
N LEU A 47 -11.55 -4.71 15.19
CA LEU A 47 -10.36 -4.03 15.70
C LEU A 47 -10.64 -3.25 16.98
N THR A 48 -9.75 -3.37 17.96
CA THR A 48 -9.73 -2.48 19.14
C THR A 48 -9.13 -1.11 18.78
N PRO A 49 -9.28 -0.09 19.63
CA PRO A 49 -8.59 1.19 19.45
C PRO A 49 -7.07 1.02 19.32
N ASP A 50 -6.44 0.21 20.18
CA ASP A 50 -5.00 -0.06 20.14
C ASP A 50 -4.55 -0.72 18.83
N THR A 51 -5.34 -1.69 18.33
CA THR A 51 -5.05 -2.34 17.05
C THR A 51 -5.22 -1.37 15.88
N THR A 52 -6.24 -0.53 15.93
CA THR A 52 -6.48 0.51 14.90
C THR A 52 -5.34 1.54 14.90
N GLN A 53 -4.90 1.98 16.08
CA GLN A 53 -3.75 2.87 16.21
C GLN A 53 -2.49 2.22 15.63
N THR A 54 -2.22 0.96 15.97
CA THR A 54 -1.04 0.25 15.46
C THR A 54 -1.09 0.09 13.94
N LEU A 55 -2.25 -0.26 13.38
CA LEU A 55 -2.46 -0.32 11.93
C LEU A 55 -2.14 1.02 11.27
N LEU A 56 -2.70 2.12 11.78
CA LEU A 56 -2.42 3.46 11.26
C LEU A 56 -0.95 3.84 11.40
N ALA A 57 -0.29 3.49 12.51
CA ALA A 57 1.13 3.74 12.71
C ALA A 57 1.99 3.00 11.68
N VAL A 58 1.68 1.74 11.36
CA VAL A 58 2.36 0.94 10.33
C VAL A 58 2.15 1.54 8.94
N LEU A 59 0.92 1.96 8.63
CA LEU A 59 0.60 2.60 7.36
C LEU A 59 1.20 4.02 7.26
N ALA A 60 1.41 4.69 8.38
CA ALA A 60 2.06 5.98 8.47
C ALA A 60 3.59 5.90 8.50
N GLY A 61 4.21 4.72 8.48
CA GLY A 61 5.67 4.61 8.58
C GLY A 61 6.27 4.97 9.94
N SER A 62 5.48 4.88 11.00
CA SER A 62 5.93 5.19 12.35
C SER A 62 6.72 4.03 12.98
N ALA A 63 7.67 4.36 13.86
CA ALA A 63 8.46 3.40 14.64
C ALA A 63 9.27 2.38 13.81
N GLY A 64 9.67 2.73 12.58
CA GLY A 64 10.50 1.88 11.72
C GLY A 64 9.75 0.72 11.06
N VAL A 65 8.41 0.66 11.20
CA VAL A 65 7.55 -0.25 10.47
C VAL A 65 6.80 0.58 9.44
N ASP A 66 7.24 0.52 8.19
CA ASP A 66 6.75 1.40 7.13
C ASP A 66 6.42 0.62 5.86
N LEU A 67 5.13 0.36 5.69
CA LEU A 67 4.62 -0.34 4.51
C LEU A 67 4.78 0.51 3.25
N ILE A 68 4.67 1.84 3.34
CA ILE A 68 4.81 2.75 2.19
C ILE A 68 6.26 2.77 1.72
N THR A 69 7.22 2.88 2.66
CA THR A 69 8.65 2.76 2.33
C THR A 69 8.97 1.39 1.73
N ALA A 70 8.41 0.30 2.27
CA ALA A 70 8.61 -1.03 1.71
C ALA A 70 8.09 -1.13 0.26
N ILE A 71 6.94 -0.51 -0.05
CA ILE A 71 6.40 -0.41 -1.42
C ILE A 71 7.34 0.38 -2.32
N GLY A 72 7.84 1.54 -1.88
CA GLY A 72 8.80 2.35 -2.64
C GLY A 72 10.11 1.59 -2.94
N GLN A 73 10.59 0.82 -1.97
CA GLN A 73 11.77 -0.04 -2.15
C GLN A 73 11.50 -1.19 -3.13
N LEU A 74 10.31 -1.80 -3.09
CA LEU A 74 9.92 -2.82 -4.06
C LEU A 74 9.85 -2.24 -5.48
N ILE A 75 9.32 -1.03 -5.65
CA ILE A 75 9.31 -0.32 -6.93
C ILE A 75 10.75 -0.12 -7.42
N THR A 76 11.65 0.35 -6.56
CA THR A 76 13.07 0.53 -6.91
C THR A 76 13.73 -0.79 -7.33
N HIS A 77 13.40 -1.90 -6.67
CA HIS A 77 13.89 -3.22 -7.03
C HIS A 77 13.32 -3.71 -8.37
N ALA A 78 12.04 -3.43 -8.63
CA ALA A 78 11.36 -3.81 -9.87
C ALA A 78 11.84 -3.00 -11.09
N THR A 79 12.23 -1.74 -10.90
CA THR A 79 12.68 -0.84 -11.99
C THR A 79 14.18 -0.84 -12.24
N ASN A 80 14.98 -1.44 -11.34
CA ASN A 80 16.42 -1.51 -11.50
C ASN A 80 16.82 -2.74 -12.35
N PRO A 81 17.49 -2.55 -13.50
CA PRO A 81 17.91 -3.66 -14.36
C PRO A 81 18.87 -4.66 -13.71
N HIS A 82 19.59 -4.27 -12.64
CA HIS A 82 20.50 -5.17 -11.93
C HIS A 82 19.76 -6.16 -11.03
N THR A 83 18.56 -5.80 -10.57
CA THR A 83 17.74 -6.63 -9.69
C THR A 83 16.57 -7.27 -10.44
N ASN A 84 16.10 -6.67 -11.53
CA ASN A 84 15.07 -7.22 -12.40
C ASN A 84 15.62 -7.53 -13.81
N PRO A 85 16.03 -8.79 -14.08
CA PRO A 85 16.53 -9.21 -15.38
C PRO A 85 15.54 -9.04 -16.54
N ALA A 86 14.23 -8.95 -16.28
CA ALA A 86 13.23 -8.75 -17.32
C ALA A 86 13.45 -7.43 -18.10
N LEU A 87 14.11 -6.45 -17.47
CA LEU A 87 14.44 -5.16 -18.07
C LEU A 87 15.63 -5.21 -19.04
N HIS A 88 16.36 -6.32 -19.13
CA HIS A 88 17.53 -6.44 -20.01
C HIS A 88 17.19 -6.34 -21.50
N THR A 89 15.94 -6.59 -21.87
CA THR A 89 15.44 -6.47 -23.25
C THR A 89 15.24 -5.02 -23.69
N LEU A 90 15.18 -4.08 -22.73
CA LEU A 90 15.00 -2.67 -22.99
C LEU A 90 16.27 -2.00 -23.54
N THR A 91 16.10 -0.93 -24.32
CA THR A 91 17.23 -0.11 -24.77
C THR A 91 17.95 0.53 -23.57
N ARG A 92 19.20 0.96 -23.75
CA ARG A 92 19.97 1.63 -22.69
C ARG A 92 19.25 2.88 -22.15
N ALA A 93 18.63 3.67 -23.02
CA ALA A 93 17.89 4.87 -22.63
C ALA A 93 16.66 4.52 -21.79
N GLN A 94 15.87 3.54 -22.22
CA GLN A 94 14.70 3.06 -21.46
C GLN A 94 15.10 2.50 -20.10
N ARG A 95 16.14 1.68 -20.00
CA ARG A 95 16.62 1.16 -18.70
C ARG A 95 16.98 2.27 -17.73
N LYS A 96 17.71 3.28 -18.20
CA LYS A 96 18.09 4.44 -17.38
C LYS A 96 16.86 5.19 -16.91
N GLU A 97 15.91 5.42 -17.81
CA GLU A 97 14.68 6.13 -17.48
C GLU A 97 13.82 5.36 -16.49
N THR A 98 13.57 4.06 -16.74
CA THR A 98 12.81 3.19 -15.85
C THR A 98 13.41 3.17 -14.44
N GLN A 99 14.72 3.00 -14.33
CA GLN A 99 15.41 3.04 -13.04
C GLN A 99 15.21 4.40 -12.36
N HIS A 100 15.43 5.50 -13.07
CA HIS A 100 15.28 6.85 -12.53
C HIS A 100 13.86 7.11 -12.00
N GLN A 101 12.83 6.67 -12.73
CA GLN A 101 11.44 6.79 -12.28
C GLN A 101 11.16 5.99 -11.00
N GLY A 102 11.79 4.83 -10.82
CA GLY A 102 11.67 4.09 -9.55
C GLY A 102 12.36 4.80 -8.38
N GLU A 103 13.51 5.43 -8.63
CA GLU A 103 14.21 6.24 -7.63
C GLU A 103 13.38 7.46 -7.21
N LEU A 104 12.74 8.13 -8.18
CA LEU A 104 11.79 9.22 -7.91
C LEU A 104 10.56 8.74 -7.14
N ALA A 105 9.98 7.60 -7.52
CA ALA A 105 8.84 7.04 -6.80
C ALA A 105 9.17 6.73 -5.34
N LEU A 106 10.35 6.16 -5.05
CA LEU A 106 10.80 5.98 -3.67
C LEU A 106 10.96 7.31 -2.93
N PHE A 107 11.57 8.31 -3.58
CA PHE A 107 11.73 9.65 -3.00
C PHE A 107 10.38 10.27 -2.63
N ASP A 108 9.41 10.24 -3.54
CA ASP A 108 8.09 10.83 -3.32
C ASP A 108 7.28 10.07 -2.26
N LEU A 109 7.32 8.74 -2.28
CA LEU A 109 6.61 7.90 -1.31
C LEU A 109 7.19 7.97 0.10
N THR A 110 8.46 8.35 0.24
CA THR A 110 9.12 8.54 1.54
C THR A 110 9.15 9.99 2.00
N ASP A 111 8.45 10.89 1.30
CA ASP A 111 8.28 12.26 1.74
C ASP A 111 7.49 12.26 3.07
N PRO A 112 8.03 12.87 4.15
CA PRO A 112 7.34 12.96 5.45
C PRO A 112 5.91 13.50 5.39
N ARG A 113 5.59 14.32 4.37
CA ARG A 113 4.23 14.87 4.16
C ARG A 113 3.20 13.79 3.85
N ILE A 114 3.57 12.72 3.14
CA ILE A 114 2.68 11.59 2.84
C ILE A 114 2.27 10.88 4.13
N HIS A 115 3.19 10.77 5.08
CA HIS A 115 3.00 10.07 6.36
C HIS A 115 2.21 10.89 7.40
N GLN A 116 2.19 12.22 7.25
CA GLN A 116 1.73 13.14 8.28
C GLN A 116 0.28 12.90 8.72
N HIS A 117 -0.64 12.70 7.78
CA HIS A 117 -2.07 12.57 8.10
C HIS A 117 -2.40 11.26 8.79
N ALA A 118 -1.82 10.15 8.34
CA ALA A 118 -1.99 8.85 8.98
C ALA A 118 -1.34 8.84 10.38
N SER A 119 -0.17 9.47 10.53
CA SER A 119 0.49 9.63 11.83
C SER A 119 -0.34 10.46 12.81
N ALA A 120 -0.91 11.59 12.34
CA ALA A 120 -1.79 12.41 13.16
C ALA A 120 -3.08 11.67 13.57
N ALA A 121 -3.67 10.88 12.67
CA ALA A 121 -4.83 10.05 12.98
C ALA A 121 -4.50 8.98 14.03
N SER A 122 -3.35 8.31 13.91
CA SER A 122 -2.83 7.39 14.92
C SER A 122 -2.66 8.09 16.28
N ALA A 123 -2.04 9.27 16.31
CA ALA A 123 -1.85 10.02 17.55
C ALA A 123 -3.17 10.44 18.21
N ALA A 124 -4.19 10.80 17.41
CA ALA A 124 -5.50 11.18 17.93
C ALA A 124 -6.20 10.04 18.70
N ILE A 125 -6.00 8.78 18.31
CA ILE A 125 -6.55 7.62 19.02
C ILE A 125 -5.91 7.47 20.42
N SER A 126 -4.61 7.76 20.54
CA SER A 126 -3.86 7.61 21.80
C SER A 126 -4.15 8.67 22.87
N HIS A 127 -4.89 9.73 22.52
CA HIS A 127 -5.26 10.81 23.44
C HIS A 127 -6.65 10.61 24.11
N HIS A 128 -7.23 9.42 23.99
CA HIS A 128 -8.45 8.99 24.67
C HIS A 128 -8.17 8.02 25.82
#